data_AF-A0A7C3AEY4-F1
#
_entry.id   AF-A0A7C3AEY4-F1
#
_cell.length_a   1.000
_cell.length_b   1.000
_cell.length_c   1.000
_cell.angle_alpha   90.00
_cell.angle_beta   90.00
_cell.angle_gamma   90.00
#
_symmetry.space_group_name_H-M   'P 1'
#
loop_
_entity.id
_entity.type
_entity.pdbx_description
1 polymer ?
#
loop_
_entity_poly.entity_id
_entity_poly.type
_entity_poly.pdbx_seq_one_letter_code
_entity_poly.pdbx_strand_id
1 'polypeptide(L)'
;MKDVLESFLERLQQATTLEHLQQSTKELRDHFAITHVVYHWVSSVGEQYGAGTYSTEWVDRYLERGYVRVDPVVQGCLHRFHPVDWKQLDWSGRVARELLADALAHGVGNQGF
;
A
#
# COMPACT_ATOMS: atom_id res chain seq x y z
N MET A 1 11.66 19.13 -8.55
CA MET A 1 11.31 17.70 -8.41
C MET A 1 12.46 16.88 -7.83
N LYS A 2 13.70 16.95 -8.35
CA LYS A 2 14.86 16.25 -7.74
C LYS A 2 15.09 16.65 -6.29
N ASP A 3 15.15 17.95 -6.00
CA ASP A 3 15.46 18.46 -4.66
C ASP A 3 14.44 18.02 -3.59
N VAL A 4 13.17 17.84 -3.96
CA VAL A 4 12.12 17.40 -3.02
C VAL A 4 12.23 15.92 -2.72
N LEU A 5 12.52 15.10 -3.73
CA LEU A 5 12.76 13.67 -3.56
C LEU A 5 14.05 13.44 -2.75
N GLU A 6 15.13 14.13 -3.06
CA GLU A 6 16.40 14.05 -2.33
C GLU A 6 16.20 14.42 -0.85
N SER A 7 15.51 15.53 -0.58
CA SER A 7 15.19 15.94 0.79
C SER A 7 14.30 14.93 1.54
N PHE A 8 13.35 14.30 0.85
CA PHE A 8 12.55 13.23 1.43
C PHE A 8 13.40 12.00 1.77
N LEU A 9 14.27 11.58 0.84
CA LEU A 9 15.17 10.44 1.03
C LEU A 9 16.16 10.68 2.18
N GLU A 10 16.70 11.89 2.30
CA GLU A 10 17.56 12.28 3.42
C GLU A 10 16.86 12.14 4.76
N ARG A 11 15.60 12.60 4.88
CA ARG A 11 14.80 12.42 6.11
C ARG A 11 14.51 10.96 6.39
N LEU A 12 14.11 10.20 5.37
CA LEU A 12 13.83 8.77 5.50
C LEU A 12 15.08 8.01 5.97
N GLN A 13 16.28 8.39 5.51
CA GLN A 13 17.54 7.78 5.94
C GLN A 13 17.85 8.02 7.43
N GLN A 14 17.31 9.08 8.04
CA GLN A 14 17.43 9.35 9.48
C GLN A 14 16.36 8.63 10.31
N ALA A 15 15.44 7.89 9.69
CA ALA A 15 14.37 7.19 10.40
C ALA A 15 14.92 6.02 11.24
N THR A 16 14.85 6.15 12.57
CA THR A 16 15.28 5.12 13.52
C THR A 16 14.15 4.36 14.20
N THR A 17 12.89 4.69 13.89
CA THR A 17 11.71 4.08 14.52
C THR A 17 10.59 3.85 13.48
N LEU A 18 9.64 2.99 13.83
CA LEU A 18 8.48 2.68 12.98
C LEU A 18 7.56 3.90 12.81
N GLU A 19 7.48 4.76 13.81
CA GLU A 19 6.71 6.01 13.75
C GLU A 19 7.28 6.97 12.69
N HIS A 20 8.60 7.00 12.50
CA HIS A 20 9.21 7.80 11.43
C HIS A 20 8.82 7.29 10.03
N LEU A 21 8.68 5.97 9.84
CA LEU A 21 8.18 5.40 8.59
C LEU A 21 6.72 5.77 8.34
N GLN A 22 5.89 5.69 9.40
CA GLN A 22 4.49 6.11 9.35
C GLN A 22 4.33 7.61 9.04
N GLN A 23 5.22 8.45 9.55
CA GLN A 23 5.23 9.88 9.24
C GLN A 23 5.65 10.11 7.78
N SER A 24 6.67 9.39 7.31
CA SER A 24 7.16 9.48 5.93
C SER A 24 6.08 9.12 4.90
N THR A 25 5.25 8.11 5.16
CA THR A 25 4.14 7.76 4.25
C THR A 25 3.07 8.86 4.17
N LYS A 26 2.79 9.56 5.28
CA LYS A 26 1.88 10.72 5.29
C LYS A 26 2.46 11.89 4.49
N GLU A 27 3.74 12.20 4.69
CA GLU A 27 4.44 13.25 3.93
C GLU A 27 4.42 12.96 2.43
N LEU A 28 4.67 11.71 2.02
CA LEU A 28 4.58 11.30 0.61
C LEU A 28 3.17 11.47 0.04
N ARG A 29 2.16 11.01 0.78
CA ARG A 29 0.75 11.16 0.39
C ARG A 29 0.43 12.62 0.12
N ASP A 30 0.78 13.49 1.06
CA ASP A 30 0.48 14.93 0.99
C ASP A 30 1.27 15.61 -0.13
N HIS A 31 2.54 15.22 -0.33
CA HIS A 31 3.39 15.75 -1.40
C HIS A 31 2.86 15.43 -2.80
N PHE A 32 2.48 14.17 -3.05
CA PHE A 32 1.96 13.73 -4.34
C PHE A 32 0.46 14.00 -4.53
N ALA A 33 -0.21 14.54 -3.50
CA ALA A 33 -1.65 14.77 -3.49
C ALA A 33 -2.47 13.53 -3.90
N ILE A 34 -2.06 12.37 -3.40
CA ILE A 34 -2.72 11.08 -3.63
C ILE A 34 -3.54 10.69 -2.41
N THR A 35 -4.54 9.82 -2.58
CA THR A 35 -5.46 9.49 -1.47
C THR A 35 -4.77 8.66 -0.39
N HIS A 36 -3.96 7.68 -0.78
CA HIS A 36 -3.29 6.81 0.17
C HIS A 36 -1.89 6.37 -0.26
N VAL A 37 -1.03 6.13 0.72
CA VAL A 37 0.29 5.49 0.59
C VAL A 37 0.36 4.35 1.60
N VAL A 38 0.91 3.22 1.18
CA VAL A 38 1.23 2.09 2.05
C VAL A 38 2.63 1.59 1.75
N TYR A 39 3.41 1.41 2.80
CA TYR A 39 4.60 0.58 2.84
C TYR A 39 4.25 -0.71 3.58
N HIS A 40 4.47 -1.85 2.93
CA HIS A 40 4.25 -3.16 3.51
C HIS A 40 5.54 -3.98 3.36
N TRP A 41 6.09 -4.39 4.49
CA TRP A 41 7.26 -5.24 4.57
C TRP A 41 6.88 -6.59 5.15
N VAL A 42 7.43 -7.66 4.58
CA VAL A 42 7.25 -9.03 5.04
C VAL A 42 8.61 -9.70 5.12
N SER A 43 8.88 -10.38 6.23
CA SER A 43 10.11 -11.14 6.47
C SER A 43 9.99 -12.57 5.96
N SER A 44 11.13 -13.22 5.72
CA SER A 44 11.16 -14.64 5.29
C SER A 44 10.63 -15.62 6.34
N VAL A 45 10.51 -15.19 7.60
CA VAL A 45 9.95 -15.97 8.71
C VAL A 45 8.48 -15.63 8.98
N GLY A 46 7.87 -14.79 8.15
CA GLY A 46 6.44 -14.47 8.20
C GLY A 46 6.07 -13.30 9.11
N GLU A 47 7.05 -12.56 9.63
CA GLU A 47 6.77 -11.28 10.29
C GLU A 47 6.36 -10.26 9.25
N GLN A 48 5.45 -9.36 9.61
CA GLN A 48 4.96 -8.32 8.73
C GLN A 48 4.92 -6.99 9.46
N TYR A 49 5.23 -5.93 8.74
CA TYR A 49 5.12 -4.57 9.21
C TYR A 49 4.49 -3.69 8.13
N GLY A 50 3.51 -2.89 8.53
CA GLY A 50 2.83 -1.93 7.68
C GLY A 50 2.97 -0.52 8.22
N ALA A 51 3.22 0.43 7.33
CA ALA A 51 3.10 1.85 7.59
C ALA A 51 2.27 2.47 6.46
N GLY A 52 1.27 3.29 6.75
CA GLY A 52 0.45 3.82 5.68
C GLY A 52 -0.71 4.67 6.12
N THR A 53 -1.52 5.08 5.16
CA THR A 53 -2.57 6.07 5.38
C THR A 53 -3.96 5.53 5.10
N TYR A 54 -4.12 4.20 5.01
CA TYR A 54 -5.43 3.57 5.06
C TYR A 54 -6.09 3.80 6.43
N SER A 55 -7.42 3.81 6.46
CA SER A 55 -8.15 3.82 7.71
C SER A 55 -7.89 2.52 8.47
N THR A 56 -7.89 2.58 9.80
CA THR A 56 -7.77 1.38 10.64
C THR A 56 -8.91 0.39 10.36
N GLU A 57 -10.13 0.89 10.14
CA GLU A 57 -11.28 0.09 9.74
C GLU A 57 -11.01 -0.75 8.48
N TRP A 58 -10.40 -0.16 7.45
CA TRP A 58 -10.05 -0.89 6.25
C TRP A 58 -8.97 -1.94 6.50
N VAL A 59 -7.93 -1.58 7.27
CA VAL A 59 -6.84 -2.49 7.61
C VAL A 59 -7.37 -3.71 8.37
N ASP A 60 -8.18 -3.48 9.40
CA ASP A 60 -8.79 -4.55 10.21
C ASP A 60 -9.67 -5.44 9.34
N ARG A 61 -10.53 -4.83 8.52
CA ARG A 61 -11.39 -5.54 7.57
C ARG A 61 -10.59 -6.40 6.59
N TYR A 62 -9.50 -5.87 6.05
CA TYR A 62 -8.64 -6.56 5.10
C TYR A 62 -7.98 -7.79 5.71
N LEU A 63 -7.51 -7.67 6.96
CA LEU A 63 -6.90 -8.75 7.72
C LEU A 63 -7.93 -9.82 8.10
N GLU A 64 -9.08 -9.42 8.64
CA GLU A 64 -10.17 -10.33 9.04
C GLU A 64 -10.67 -11.19 7.87
N ARG A 65 -10.83 -10.57 6.69
CA ARG A 65 -11.22 -11.27 5.46
C ARG A 65 -10.09 -12.10 4.85
N GLY A 66 -8.85 -11.89 5.29
CA GLY A 66 -7.66 -12.54 4.75
C GLY A 66 -7.44 -12.21 3.28
N TYR A 67 -7.71 -10.95 2.89
CA TYR A 67 -7.68 -10.52 1.50
C TYR A 67 -6.31 -10.60 0.84
N VAL A 68 -5.22 -10.58 1.62
CA VAL A 68 -3.84 -10.77 1.13
C VAL A 68 -3.67 -11.98 0.20
N ARG A 69 -4.44 -13.06 0.42
CA ARG A 69 -4.35 -14.30 -0.39
C ARG A 69 -4.94 -14.17 -1.78
N VAL A 70 -5.83 -13.20 -1.98
CA VAL A 70 -6.66 -13.08 -3.18
C VAL A 70 -6.53 -11.70 -3.85
N ASP A 71 -5.73 -10.81 -3.25
CA ASP A 71 -5.48 -9.47 -3.75
C ASP A 71 -4.66 -9.52 -5.05
N PRO A 72 -5.22 -9.05 -6.19
CA PRO A 72 -4.49 -9.01 -7.45
C PRO A 72 -3.19 -8.20 -7.36
N VAL A 73 -3.13 -7.17 -6.50
CA VAL A 73 -1.94 -6.33 -6.32
C VAL A 73 -0.81 -7.15 -5.70
N VAL A 74 -1.10 -7.90 -4.63
CA VAL A 74 -0.12 -8.80 -3.99
C VAL A 74 0.39 -9.83 -5.00
N GLN A 75 -0.52 -10.49 -5.73
CA GLN A 75 -0.13 -11.49 -6.73
C GLN A 75 0.68 -10.90 -7.90
N GLY A 76 0.34 -9.69 -8.33
CA GLY A 76 1.04 -8.96 -9.38
C GLY A 76 2.47 -8.58 -8.98
N CYS A 77 2.68 -8.20 -7.71
CA CYS A 77 3.98 -7.81 -7.18
C CYS A 77 4.92 -9.01 -6.90
N LEU A 78 4.40 -10.22 -6.67
CA LEU A 78 5.24 -11.40 -6.39
C LEU A 78 6.22 -11.77 -7.52
N HIS A 79 5.92 -11.38 -8.76
CA HIS A 79 6.68 -11.81 -9.94
C HIS A 79 7.27 -10.66 -10.74
N ARG A 80 7.23 -9.42 -10.22
CA ARG A 80 7.63 -8.21 -10.95
C ARG A 80 8.45 -7.29 -10.07
N PHE A 81 9.50 -6.72 -10.65
CA PHE A 81 10.37 -5.72 -10.01
C PHE A 81 10.11 -4.29 -10.51
N HIS A 82 9.09 -4.11 -11.35
CA HIS A 82 8.66 -2.81 -11.86
C HIS A 82 7.33 -2.42 -11.22
N PRO A 83 7.02 -1.12 -11.11
CA PRO A 83 5.73 -0.64 -10.63
C PRO A 83 4.57 -1.34 -11.36
N VAL A 84 3.57 -1.77 -10.60
CA VAL A 84 2.44 -2.55 -11.12
C VAL A 84 1.24 -1.62 -11.19
N ASP A 85 0.82 -1.21 -12.38
CA ASP A 85 -0.42 -0.42 -12.52
C ASP A 85 -1.64 -1.29 -12.15
N TRP A 86 -2.31 -0.92 -11.06
CA TRP A 86 -3.43 -1.71 -10.52
C TRP A 86 -4.58 -1.84 -11.51
N LYS A 87 -4.76 -0.88 -12.43
CA LYS A 87 -5.81 -0.96 -13.46
C LYS A 87 -5.56 -2.04 -14.51
N GLN A 88 -4.32 -2.51 -14.64
CA GLN A 88 -3.92 -3.54 -15.60
C GLN A 88 -4.04 -4.96 -15.02
N LEU A 89 -4.34 -5.08 -13.73
CA LEU A 89 -4.54 -6.35 -13.06
C LEU A 89 -5.91 -6.95 -13.40
N ASP A 90 -6.03 -8.26 -13.30
CA ASP A 90 -7.31 -8.95 -13.50
C ASP A 90 -8.19 -8.82 -12.24
N TRP A 91 -9.20 -7.96 -12.35
CA TRP A 91 -10.25 -7.76 -11.34
C TRP A 91 -11.55 -8.51 -11.67
N SER A 92 -11.59 -9.32 -12.75
CA SER A 92 -12.84 -9.91 -13.24
C SER A 92 -13.34 -11.08 -12.39
N GLY A 93 -12.42 -11.79 -11.72
CA GLY A 93 -12.71 -12.91 -10.84
C GLY A 93 -13.66 -12.53 -9.70
N ARG A 94 -14.56 -13.45 -9.32
CA ARG A 94 -15.58 -13.20 -8.27
C ARG A 94 -14.98 -12.63 -6.98
N VAL A 95 -13.90 -13.25 -6.50
CA VAL A 95 -13.25 -12.85 -5.24
C VAL A 95 -12.56 -11.48 -5.37
N ALA A 96 -11.91 -11.20 -6.50
CA ALA A 96 -11.29 -9.90 -6.75
C ALA A 96 -12.34 -8.78 -6.82
N ARG A 97 -13.52 -9.04 -7.40
CA ARG A 97 -14.64 -8.09 -7.40
C ARG A 97 -15.21 -7.85 -6.01
N GLU A 98 -15.33 -8.90 -5.19
CA GLU A 98 -15.78 -8.78 -3.80
C GLU A 98 -14.79 -7.94 -2.98
N LEU A 99 -13.47 -8.19 -3.12
CA LEU A 99 -12.42 -7.37 -2.52
C LEU A 99 -12.52 -5.91 -2.98
N LEU A 100 -12.59 -5.65 -4.29
CA LEU A 100 -12.64 -4.30 -4.82
C LEU A 100 -13.88 -3.53 -4.34
N ALA A 101 -15.04 -4.18 -4.26
CA ALA A 101 -16.25 -3.56 -3.75
C ALA A 101 -16.11 -3.16 -2.26
N ASP A 102 -15.53 -4.03 -1.44
CA ASP A 102 -15.28 -3.74 -0.01
C ASP A 102 -14.25 -2.62 0.13
N ALA A 103 -13.15 -2.67 -0.64
CA ALA A 103 -12.11 -1.63 -0.67
C ALA A 103 -12.70 -0.27 -1.04
N LEU A 104 -13.53 -0.20 -2.09
CA LEU A 104 -14.18 1.04 -2.53
C LEU A 104 -15.10 1.62 -1.46
N ALA A 105 -15.83 0.77 -0.74
CA ALA A 105 -16.67 1.20 0.39
C ALA A 105 -15.85 1.83 1.52
N HIS A 106 -14.56 1.51 1.61
CA HIS A 106 -13.61 2.10 2.58
C HIS A 106 -12.68 3.16 1.95
N GLY A 107 -12.98 3.64 0.74
CA GLY A 107 -12.22 4.70 0.07
C GLY A 107 -10.95 4.25 -0.65
N VAL A 108 -10.71 2.94 -0.77
CA VAL A 108 -9.54 2.37 -1.46
C VAL A 108 -9.96 1.82 -2.82
N GLY A 109 -9.51 2.46 -3.90
CA GLY A 109 -9.79 2.04 -5.27
C GLY A 109 -8.68 1.20 -5.91
N ASN A 110 -8.91 0.77 -7.15
CA ASN A 110 -7.91 0.09 -7.99
C ASN A 110 -7.09 1.06 -8.86
N GLN A 111 -6.99 2.34 -8.49
CA GLN A 111 -6.18 3.33 -9.19
C GLN A 111 -4.91 3.60 -8.38
N GLY A 112 -3.84 2.88 -8.69
CA GLY A 112 -2.60 2.93 -7.94
C GLY A 112 -1.46 2.19 -8.64
N PHE A 113 -0.31 2.18 -7.97
CA PHE A 113 0.92 1.49 -8.37
C PHE A 113 1.45 0.64 -7.23
#